data_AF-A0A933M0R7-F1
#
_entry.id   AF-A0A933M0R7-F1
#
_cell.length_a   1.000
_cell.length_b   1.000
_cell.length_c   1.000
_cell.angle_alpha   90.00
_cell.angle_beta   90.00
_cell.angle_gamma   90.00
#
_symmetry.space_group_name_H-M   'P 1'
#
loop_
_entity.id
_entity.type
_entity.pdbx_description
1 polymer ?
#
loop_
_entity_poly.entity_id
_entity_poly.type
_entity_poly.pdbx_seq_one_letter_code
_entity_poly.pdbx_strand_id
1 'polypeptide(L)'
;MKKFFLFFAASAMFGVVSSFSQEEAKVDDIDRIKKEEIIETEAKPAQENLDYVPKYGAEISEAIKYLSFLKDKSDKIDSKTMEDIIKQVADLTLKLKTALGPEMLKEIEEKEKKQAEAIKEIRVKQTLASIRSALMIYYGDFEGNYPKNFEELVPAYLKEIPEIEVPGHAKTNKITVIDQADFDTELESAIKDTGGWIYFSNTSSINWGTVLIDCSHKDTKGTEWYKY
;
A
#
# COMPACT_ATOMS: atom_id res chain seq x y z
N MET A 1 69.68 -16.20 -17.54
CA MET A 1 70.02 -17.34 -18.43
C MET A 1 69.37 -18.61 -17.88
N LYS A 2 68.81 -19.46 -18.76
CA LYS A 2 67.99 -20.70 -18.54
C LYS A 2 66.51 -20.39 -18.24
N LYS A 3 65.53 -20.44 -19.16
CA LYS A 3 65.07 -21.34 -20.26
C LYS A 3 64.42 -22.67 -19.79
N PHE A 4 63.19 -22.88 -20.30
CA PHE A 4 62.41 -24.13 -20.51
C PHE A 4 61.74 -24.76 -19.25
N PHE A 5 60.47 -25.22 -19.24
CA PHE A 5 59.72 -26.02 -20.22
C PHE A 5 58.20 -25.75 -20.17
N LEU A 6 57.56 -25.75 -21.35
CA LEU A 6 56.12 -26.00 -21.56
C LEU A 6 55.85 -27.52 -21.45
N PHE A 7 54.73 -27.94 -20.86
CA PHE A 7 54.07 -29.19 -21.24
C PHE A 7 52.54 -29.07 -21.17
N PHE A 8 51.91 -29.40 -22.30
CA PHE A 8 50.49 -29.67 -22.49
C PHE A 8 50.10 -30.98 -21.79
N ALA A 9 48.91 -31.05 -21.20
CA ALA A 9 48.14 -32.29 -21.09
C ALA A 9 46.64 -31.98 -21.05
N ALA A 10 45.97 -32.32 -22.14
CA ALA A 10 44.52 -32.44 -22.20
C ALA A 10 44.11 -33.79 -21.57
N SER A 11 43.11 -33.77 -20.69
CA SER A 11 42.35 -34.97 -20.32
C SER A 11 40.87 -34.66 -20.36
N ALA A 12 40.24 -35.15 -21.43
CA ALA A 12 38.83 -35.47 -21.45
C ALA A 12 38.61 -36.75 -20.63
N MET A 13 37.62 -36.74 -19.74
CA MET A 13 37.00 -37.96 -19.25
C MET A 13 35.48 -37.87 -19.37
N PHE A 14 34.99 -38.84 -20.14
CA PHE A 14 33.63 -39.30 -20.29
C PHE A 14 33.13 -40.00 -19.02
N GLY A 15 31.80 -40.01 -18.83
CA GLY A 15 31.07 -40.89 -17.91
C GLY A 15 30.47 -40.08 -16.76
N VAL A 16 29.17 -40.15 -16.43
CA VAL A 16 28.20 -41.25 -16.59
C VAL A 16 26.82 -40.61 -16.76
N VAL A 17 26.10 -41.02 -17.81
CA VAL A 17 24.67 -40.74 -17.97
C VAL A 17 23.93 -41.67 -17.02
N SER A 18 23.43 -41.12 -15.92
CA SER A 18 22.48 -41.80 -15.03
C SER A 18 21.13 -41.85 -15.75
N SER A 19 20.75 -43.05 -16.17
CA SER A 19 19.40 -43.39 -16.63
C SER A 19 18.39 -43.08 -15.52
N PHE A 20 17.66 -41.97 -15.65
CA PHE A 20 16.49 -41.71 -14.83
C PHE A 20 15.32 -42.47 -15.46
N SER A 21 14.89 -43.54 -14.77
CA SER A 21 13.69 -44.28 -15.13
C SER A 21 12.49 -43.34 -15.07
N GLN A 22 11.76 -43.25 -16.18
CA GLN A 22 10.36 -42.84 -16.16
C GLN A 22 9.58 -43.93 -15.42
N GLU A 23 9.26 -43.67 -14.16
CA GLU A 23 8.18 -44.36 -13.48
C GLU A 23 6.91 -43.52 -13.70
N GLU A 24 6.02 -44.05 -14.54
CA GLU A 24 4.70 -43.49 -14.82
C GLU A 24 3.88 -43.47 -13.54
N ALA A 25 3.84 -42.32 -12.88
CA ALA A 25 2.85 -42.04 -11.86
C ALA A 25 1.46 -41.98 -12.53
N LYS A 26 0.65 -42.98 -12.24
CA LYS A 26 -0.78 -43.04 -12.58
C LYS A 26 -1.47 -41.75 -12.12
N VAL A 27 -1.98 -41.02 -13.10
CA VAL A 27 -2.88 -39.88 -12.93
C VAL A 27 -4.29 -40.44 -12.79
N ASP A 28 -4.63 -40.85 -11.58
CA ASP A 28 -6.02 -41.06 -11.15
C ASP A 28 -6.18 -40.28 -9.84
N ASP A 29 -7.29 -39.54 -9.69
CA ASP A 29 -7.66 -38.66 -8.57
C ASP A 29 -7.11 -37.20 -8.53
N ILE A 30 -7.37 -36.44 -9.60
CA ILE A 30 -7.55 -34.97 -9.49
C ILE A 30 -9.00 -34.63 -9.84
N ASP A 31 -9.95 -35.23 -9.12
CA ASP A 31 -11.37 -34.88 -9.17
C ASP A 31 -11.88 -34.59 -7.74
N ARG A 32 -11.17 -33.74 -7.01
CA ARG A 32 -11.65 -33.27 -5.70
C ARG A 32 -11.07 -31.94 -5.22
N ILE A 33 -10.80 -31.01 -6.14
CA ILE A 33 -10.77 -29.60 -5.76
C ILE A 33 -12.22 -29.13 -5.74
N LYS A 34 -12.77 -29.04 -4.53
CA LYS A 34 -14.00 -28.32 -4.27
C LYS A 34 -13.86 -26.93 -4.89
N LYS A 35 -14.69 -26.64 -5.90
CA LYS A 35 -15.06 -25.28 -6.26
C LYS A 35 -15.61 -24.64 -4.99
N GLU A 36 -14.77 -23.94 -4.25
CA GLU A 36 -15.24 -22.87 -3.38
C GLU A 36 -15.78 -21.82 -4.33
N GLU A 37 -17.11 -21.81 -4.39
CA GLU A 37 -17.94 -20.80 -5.00
C GLU A 37 -17.59 -19.48 -4.29
N ILE A 38 -16.59 -18.77 -4.83
CA ILE A 38 -16.40 -17.36 -4.54
C ILE A 38 -17.69 -16.71 -5.01
N ILE A 39 -18.59 -16.46 -4.07
CA ILE A 39 -19.72 -15.56 -4.25
C ILE A 39 -19.10 -14.18 -4.37
N GLU A 40 -18.60 -13.89 -5.57
CA GLU A 40 -18.33 -12.56 -6.06
C GLU A 40 -19.72 -11.89 -6.09
N THR A 41 -20.08 -11.29 -4.96
CA THR A 41 -21.13 -10.30 -4.92
C THR A 41 -20.56 -9.09 -5.65
N GLU A 42 -20.47 -9.20 -6.97
CA GLU A 42 -20.50 -8.05 -7.85
C GLU A 42 -21.79 -7.32 -7.47
N ALA A 43 -21.65 -6.32 -6.60
CA ALA A 43 -22.65 -5.31 -6.41
C ALA A 43 -22.85 -4.71 -7.80
N LYS A 44 -23.85 -5.24 -8.51
CA LYS A 44 -24.28 -4.76 -9.82
C LYS A 44 -24.32 -3.24 -9.68
N PRO A 45 -23.45 -2.49 -10.39
CA PRO A 45 -23.48 -1.04 -10.30
C PRO A 45 -24.92 -0.67 -10.57
N ALA A 46 -25.54 0.05 -9.63
CA ALA A 46 -26.86 0.59 -9.83
C ALA A 46 -26.84 1.17 -11.24
N GLN A 47 -27.72 0.69 -12.13
CA GLN A 47 -27.80 1.18 -13.50
C GLN A 47 -28.15 2.65 -13.39
N GLU A 48 -27.09 3.45 -13.29
CA GLU A 48 -27.14 4.89 -13.23
C GLU A 48 -27.73 5.29 -14.56
N ASN A 49 -28.84 6.02 -14.50
CA ASN A 49 -29.59 6.45 -15.66
C ASN A 49 -28.68 7.39 -16.47
N LEU A 50 -27.89 6.82 -17.38
CA LEU A 50 -26.77 7.45 -18.11
C LEU A 50 -27.20 8.63 -18.99
N ASP A 51 -28.50 8.89 -19.11
CA ASP A 51 -29.07 9.95 -19.95
C ASP A 51 -29.50 11.21 -19.18
N TYR A 52 -29.37 11.25 -17.85
CA TYR A 52 -29.68 12.47 -17.11
C TYR A 52 -28.50 13.45 -17.11
N VAL A 53 -28.47 14.35 -18.09
CA VAL A 53 -27.64 15.56 -18.02
C VAL A 53 -28.38 16.57 -17.14
N PRO A 54 -27.85 16.94 -15.95
CA PRO A 54 -28.50 17.93 -15.11
C PRO A 54 -28.60 19.24 -15.89
N LYS A 55 -29.81 19.81 -15.97
CA LYS A 55 -30.10 21.07 -16.68
C LYS A 55 -29.14 22.21 -16.30
N TYR A 56 -28.55 22.16 -15.10
CA TYR A 56 -27.66 23.17 -14.54
C TYR A 56 -26.23 22.67 -14.26
N GLY A 57 -25.83 21.53 -14.85
CA GLY A 57 -24.53 20.92 -14.57
C GLY A 57 -23.33 21.79 -14.99
N ALA A 58 -23.48 22.57 -16.08
CA ALA A 58 -22.43 23.46 -16.58
C ALA A 58 -22.19 24.63 -15.63
N GLU A 59 -23.26 25.29 -15.17
CA GLU A 59 -23.20 26.43 -14.25
C GLU A 59 -22.64 26.00 -12.89
N ILE A 60 -23.03 24.83 -12.38
CA ILE A 60 -22.47 24.26 -11.14
C ILE A 60 -20.97 24.00 -11.31
N SER A 61 -20.55 23.40 -12.42
CA SER A 61 -19.14 23.12 -12.70
C SER A 61 -18.30 24.39 -12.82
N GLU A 62 -18.85 25.41 -13.46
CA GLU A 62 -18.21 26.73 -13.57
C GLU A 62 -18.08 27.40 -12.20
N ALA A 63 -19.10 27.34 -11.35
CA ALA A 63 -19.05 27.85 -9.99
C ALA A 63 -17.95 27.14 -9.16
N ILE A 64 -17.88 25.81 -9.21
CA ILE A 64 -16.84 25.01 -8.52
C ILE A 64 -15.43 25.42 -8.99
N LYS A 65 -15.24 25.62 -10.29
CA LYS A 65 -13.95 26.06 -10.87
C LYS A 65 -13.51 27.41 -10.29
N TYR A 66 -14.39 28.41 -10.26
CA TYR A 66 -14.03 29.74 -9.73
C TYR A 66 -13.84 29.75 -8.22
N LEU A 67 -14.63 28.97 -7.46
CA LEU A 67 -14.42 28.80 -6.02
C LEU A 67 -13.07 28.13 -5.71
N SER A 68 -12.64 27.18 -6.53
CA SER A 68 -11.32 26.56 -6.42
C SER A 68 -10.21 27.56 -6.69
N PHE A 69 -10.34 28.36 -7.76
CA PHE A 69 -9.36 29.41 -8.07
C PHE A 69 -9.29 30.50 -6.99
N LEU A 70 -10.44 30.88 -6.43
CA LEU A 70 -10.53 31.82 -5.31
C LEU A 70 -9.75 31.32 -4.10
N LYS A 71 -9.87 30.04 -3.75
CA LYS A 71 -9.12 29.41 -2.66
C LYS A 71 -7.60 29.53 -2.90
N ASP A 72 -7.15 29.21 -4.10
CA ASP A 72 -5.72 29.17 -4.46
C ASP A 72 -5.07 30.55 -4.64
N LYS A 73 -5.86 31.61 -4.85
CA LYS A 73 -5.39 32.99 -5.09
C LYS A 73 -5.87 33.99 -4.04
N SER A 74 -6.31 33.50 -2.89
CA SER A 74 -6.85 34.33 -1.80
C SER A 74 -5.84 35.37 -1.28
N ASP A 75 -4.54 35.10 -1.40
CA ASP A 75 -3.43 36.01 -1.06
C ASP A 75 -3.32 37.25 -1.97
N LYS A 76 -3.93 37.20 -3.16
CA LYS A 76 -3.85 38.27 -4.18
C LYS A 76 -5.07 39.17 -4.22
N ILE A 77 -6.09 38.88 -3.42
CA ILE A 77 -7.35 39.62 -3.38
C ILE A 77 -7.30 40.55 -2.17
N ASP A 78 -7.76 41.79 -2.33
CA ASP A 78 -7.81 42.71 -1.20
C ASP A 78 -8.77 42.18 -0.11
N SER A 79 -8.43 42.45 1.15
CA SER A 79 -9.15 41.87 2.29
C SER A 79 -10.64 42.24 2.30
N LYS A 80 -10.98 43.44 1.85
CA LYS A 80 -12.37 43.92 1.80
C LYS A 80 -13.19 43.14 0.78
N THR A 81 -12.69 42.97 -0.44
CA THR A 81 -13.35 42.14 -1.44
C THR A 81 -13.45 40.68 -0.98
N MET A 82 -12.41 40.14 -0.33
CA MET A 82 -12.46 38.77 0.18
C MET A 82 -13.53 38.59 1.28
N GLU A 83 -13.67 39.54 2.20
CA GLU A 83 -14.74 39.52 3.21
C GLU A 83 -16.14 39.47 2.59
N ASP A 84 -16.39 40.27 1.55
CA ASP A 84 -17.69 40.31 0.88
C ASP A 84 -17.96 39.03 0.09
N ILE A 85 -16.95 38.46 -0.54
CA ILE A 85 -17.06 37.15 -1.21
C ILE A 85 -17.35 36.04 -0.19
N ILE A 86 -16.65 36.01 0.95
CA ILE A 86 -16.86 35.01 2.01
C ILE A 86 -18.31 35.06 2.52
N LYS A 87 -18.88 36.26 2.70
CA LYS A 87 -20.30 36.41 3.10
C LYS A 87 -21.25 35.77 2.08
N GLN A 88 -21.02 36.01 0.78
CA GLN A 88 -21.85 35.43 -0.28
C GLN A 88 -21.70 33.89 -0.36
N VAL A 89 -20.49 33.38 -0.21
CA VAL A 89 -20.22 31.93 -0.19
C VAL A 89 -20.87 31.26 1.04
N ALA A 90 -20.86 31.93 2.19
CA ALA A 90 -21.53 31.46 3.39
C ALA A 90 -23.05 31.38 3.21
N ASP A 91 -23.66 32.41 2.62
CA ASP A 91 -25.10 32.45 2.33
C ASP A 91 -25.49 31.37 1.30
N LEU A 92 -24.69 31.17 0.25
CA LEU A 92 -24.87 30.08 -0.70
C LEU A 92 -24.77 28.71 -0.03
N THR A 93 -23.79 28.51 0.85
CA THR A 93 -23.60 27.26 1.58
C THR A 93 -24.80 26.96 2.48
N LEU A 94 -25.37 27.96 3.15
CA LEU A 94 -26.58 27.80 3.94
C LEU A 94 -27.78 27.38 3.08
N LYS A 95 -27.96 28.02 1.92
CA LYS A 95 -29.01 27.67 0.95
C LYS A 95 -28.86 26.25 0.43
N LEU A 96 -27.63 25.83 0.10
CA LEU A 96 -27.33 24.46 -0.35
C LEU A 96 -27.62 23.45 0.76
N LYS A 97 -27.16 23.67 1.99
CA LYS A 97 -27.46 22.79 3.14
C LYS A 97 -28.96 22.65 3.37
N THR A 98 -29.70 23.75 3.28
CA THR A 98 -31.16 23.75 3.42
C THR A 98 -31.84 23.00 2.29
N ALA A 99 -31.39 23.19 1.04
CA ALA A 99 -31.96 22.55 -0.13
C ALA A 99 -31.66 21.03 -0.20
N LEU A 100 -30.46 20.63 0.24
CA LEU A 100 -30.06 19.23 0.28
C LEU A 100 -30.78 18.46 1.41
N GLY A 101 -31.10 19.13 2.51
CA GLY A 101 -31.74 18.50 3.65
C GLY A 101 -30.81 17.52 4.40
N PRO A 102 -31.26 16.97 5.54
CA PRO A 102 -30.41 16.21 6.44
C PRO A 102 -29.90 14.88 5.86
N GLU A 103 -30.70 14.19 5.05
CA GLU A 103 -30.34 12.88 4.49
C GLU A 103 -29.18 12.99 3.49
N MET A 104 -29.23 13.93 2.54
CA MET A 104 -28.14 14.12 1.58
C MET A 104 -26.88 14.67 2.26
N LEU A 105 -27.01 15.52 3.28
CA LEU A 105 -25.86 16.00 4.03
C LEU A 105 -25.14 14.85 4.75
N LYS A 106 -25.90 13.93 5.36
CA LYS A 106 -25.33 12.72 5.96
C LYS A 106 -24.63 11.84 4.92
N GLU A 107 -25.22 11.67 3.73
CA GLU A 107 -24.58 10.92 2.64
C GLU A 107 -23.25 11.57 2.18
N ILE A 108 -23.21 12.90 2.07
CA ILE A 108 -21.99 13.65 1.73
C ILE A 108 -20.93 13.45 2.81
N GLU A 109 -21.28 13.60 4.08
CA GLU A 109 -20.36 13.38 5.21
C GLU A 109 -19.79 11.96 5.23
N GLU A 110 -20.64 10.94 4.99
CA GLU A 110 -20.21 9.55 4.90
C GLU A 110 -19.29 9.30 3.69
N LYS A 111 -19.56 9.91 2.54
CA LYS A 111 -18.70 9.83 1.35
C LYS A 111 -17.35 10.50 1.58
N GLU A 112 -17.34 11.70 2.15
CA GLU A 112 -16.11 12.43 2.48
C GLU A 112 -15.27 11.64 3.49
N LYS A 113 -15.90 11.06 4.52
CA LYS A 113 -15.21 10.19 5.48
C LYS A 113 -14.58 8.98 4.80
N LYS A 114 -15.33 8.27 3.94
CA LYS A 114 -14.82 7.11 3.19
C LYS A 114 -13.66 7.49 2.26
N GLN A 115 -13.76 8.63 1.58
CA GLN A 115 -12.68 9.13 0.72
C GLN A 115 -11.43 9.51 1.54
N ALA A 116 -11.61 10.16 2.68
CA ALA A 116 -10.51 10.49 3.57
C ALA A 116 -9.81 9.24 4.10
N GLU A 117 -10.58 8.21 4.49
CA GLU A 117 -10.04 6.90 4.87
C GLU A 117 -9.26 6.28 3.71
N ALA A 118 -9.85 6.17 2.51
CA ALA A 118 -9.18 5.62 1.33
C ALA A 118 -7.86 6.34 0.98
N ILE A 119 -7.79 7.67 1.12
CA ILE A 119 -6.56 8.44 0.92
C ILE A 119 -5.49 8.06 1.96
N LYS A 120 -5.87 7.88 3.23
CA LYS A 120 -4.95 7.38 4.26
C LYS A 120 -4.44 5.99 3.90
N GLU A 121 -5.31 5.10 3.45
CA GLU A 121 -4.93 3.75 3.06
C GLU A 121 -3.91 3.73 1.92
N ILE A 122 -4.15 4.53 0.88
CA ILE A 122 -3.22 4.68 -0.25
C ILE A 122 -1.87 5.16 0.23
N ARG A 123 -1.84 6.17 1.12
CA ARG A 123 -0.59 6.70 1.66
C ARG A 123 0.20 5.63 2.42
N VAL A 124 -0.45 4.86 3.28
CA VAL A 124 0.21 3.76 4.03
C VAL A 124 0.84 2.76 3.08
N LYS A 125 0.11 2.33 2.03
CA LYS A 125 0.62 1.38 1.02
C LYS A 125 1.79 1.94 0.22
N GLN A 126 1.73 3.22 -0.16
CA GLN A 126 2.83 3.90 -0.85
C GLN A 126 4.08 3.99 0.03
N THR A 127 3.91 4.30 1.32
CA THR A 127 5.00 4.34 2.27
C THR A 127 5.63 2.96 2.47
N LEU A 128 4.82 1.91 2.61
CA LEU A 128 5.31 0.53 2.68
C LEU A 128 6.11 0.14 1.43
N ALA A 129 5.60 0.47 0.24
CA ALA A 129 6.31 0.23 -1.01
C ALA A 129 7.66 0.96 -1.06
N SER A 130 7.71 2.23 -0.62
CA SER A 130 8.95 3.01 -0.53
C SER A 130 9.98 2.39 0.40
N ILE A 131 9.56 1.90 1.57
CA ILE A 131 10.44 1.20 2.50
C ILE A 131 10.98 -0.08 1.86
N ARG A 132 10.12 -0.89 1.23
CA ARG A 132 10.54 -2.13 0.58
C ARG A 132 11.55 -1.87 -0.52
N SER A 133 11.35 -0.82 -1.31
CA SER A 133 12.36 -0.38 -2.29
C SER A 133 13.68 -0.03 -1.62
N ALA A 134 13.68 0.71 -0.50
CA ALA A 134 14.90 1.02 0.25
C ALA A 134 15.62 -0.23 0.77
N LEU A 135 14.87 -1.20 1.32
CA LEU A 135 15.41 -2.50 1.75
C LEU A 135 16.02 -3.29 0.60
N MET A 136 15.40 -3.32 -0.58
CA MET A 136 15.95 -4.01 -1.76
C MET A 136 17.25 -3.36 -2.25
N ILE A 137 17.34 -2.02 -2.24
CA ILE A 137 18.57 -1.32 -2.63
C ILE A 137 19.67 -1.63 -1.61
N TYR A 138 19.37 -1.54 -0.30
CA TYR A 138 20.31 -1.92 0.75
C TYR A 138 20.81 -3.36 0.56
N TYR A 139 19.90 -4.31 0.32
CA TYR A 139 20.25 -5.71 0.08
C TYR A 139 21.24 -5.87 -1.09
N GLY A 140 21.04 -5.12 -2.18
CA GLY A 140 21.95 -5.11 -3.32
C GLY A 140 23.34 -4.54 -3.00
N ASP A 141 23.39 -3.43 -2.26
CA ASP A 141 24.64 -2.76 -1.88
C ASP A 141 25.45 -3.56 -0.84
N PHE A 142 24.78 -4.35 0.00
CA PHE A 142 25.39 -5.13 1.08
C PHE A 142 25.49 -6.63 0.76
N GLU A 143 25.70 -6.98 -0.52
CA GLU A 143 26.01 -8.34 -0.98
C GLU A 143 24.98 -9.40 -0.54
N GLY A 144 23.70 -9.01 -0.53
CA GLY A 144 22.60 -9.88 -0.13
C GLY A 144 22.36 -9.96 1.37
N ASN A 145 22.77 -8.93 2.12
CA ASN A 145 22.44 -8.81 3.54
C ASN A 145 21.43 -7.70 3.77
N TYR A 146 20.33 -8.02 4.46
CA TYR A 146 19.41 -7.02 4.99
C TYR A 146 20.00 -6.34 6.25
N PRO A 147 19.57 -5.10 6.57
CA PRO A 147 20.07 -4.40 7.75
C PRO A 147 19.64 -5.13 9.03
N LYS A 148 20.42 -5.01 10.12
CA LYS A 148 20.00 -5.60 11.41
C LYS A 148 18.94 -4.75 12.07
N ASN A 149 19.04 -3.44 11.89
CA ASN A 149 18.11 -2.45 12.42
C ASN A 149 17.68 -1.50 11.30
N PHE A 150 16.44 -1.02 11.40
CA PHE A 150 15.86 -0.16 10.37
C PHE A 150 16.54 1.20 10.25
N GLU A 151 17.19 1.66 11.32
CA GLU A 151 17.96 2.90 11.39
C GLU A 151 19.13 2.90 10.40
N GLU A 152 19.63 1.73 9.99
CA GLU A 152 20.70 1.61 8.98
C GLU A 152 20.25 2.05 7.58
N LEU A 153 18.93 2.14 7.33
CA LEU A 153 18.39 2.71 6.10
C LEU A 153 18.50 4.24 6.04
N VAL A 154 18.69 4.90 7.18
CA VAL A 154 18.67 6.36 7.31
C VAL A 154 20.10 6.90 7.55
N PRO A 155 20.53 7.99 6.87
CA PRO A 155 19.80 8.78 5.89
C PRO A 155 20.02 8.33 4.43
N ALA A 156 20.75 7.23 4.21
CA ALA A 156 21.27 6.87 2.89
C ALA A 156 20.19 6.42 1.90
N TYR A 157 19.24 5.59 2.35
CA TYR A 157 18.18 5.01 1.53
C TYR A 157 16.81 5.64 1.83
N LEU A 158 16.62 6.12 3.05
CA LEU A 158 15.45 6.85 3.51
C LEU A 158 15.91 8.16 4.17
N LYS A 159 15.19 9.26 3.94
CA LYS A 159 15.49 10.54 4.60
C LYS A 159 15.30 10.44 6.13
N GLU A 160 14.26 9.75 6.55
CA GLU A 160 13.88 9.44 7.93
C GLU A 160 12.97 8.21 7.92
N ILE A 161 12.75 7.60 9.08
CA ILE A 161 11.76 6.52 9.21
C ILE A 161 10.37 7.13 9.05
N PRO A 162 9.60 6.74 8.01
CA PRO A 162 8.35 7.40 7.70
C PRO A 162 7.27 7.04 8.73
N GLU A 163 6.51 8.05 9.13
CA GLU A 163 5.30 7.88 9.94
C GLU A 163 4.12 7.42 9.08
N ILE A 164 3.32 6.50 9.62
CA ILE A 164 2.05 6.07 9.04
C ILE A 164 0.90 6.34 9.99
N GLU A 165 -0.28 6.51 9.38
CA GLU A 165 -1.56 6.65 10.08
C GLU A 165 -2.51 5.60 9.52
N VAL A 166 -2.47 4.41 10.11
CA VAL A 166 -3.40 3.33 9.78
C VAL A 166 -4.78 3.67 10.37
N PRO A 167 -5.89 3.52 9.62
CA PRO A 167 -7.22 3.75 10.17
C PRO A 167 -7.43 2.99 11.49
N GLY A 168 -7.87 3.71 12.53
CA GLY A 168 -8.05 3.16 13.88
C GLY A 168 -6.85 3.31 14.82
N HIS A 169 -5.69 3.76 14.32
CA HIS A 169 -4.47 3.93 15.12
C HIS A 169 -3.96 5.37 15.10
N ALA A 170 -3.21 5.74 16.13
CA ALA A 170 -2.50 7.02 16.17
C ALA A 170 -1.35 7.01 15.16
N LYS A 171 -1.04 8.18 14.59
CA LYS A 171 0.09 8.35 13.69
C LYS A 171 1.41 8.00 14.41
N THR A 172 2.23 7.14 13.82
CA THR A 172 3.47 6.65 14.43
C THR A 172 4.49 6.21 13.38
N ASN A 173 5.78 6.28 13.71
CA ASN A 173 6.89 5.66 12.97
C ASN A 173 7.55 4.51 13.74
N LYS A 174 6.93 4.05 14.85
CA LYS A 174 7.50 3.03 15.71
C LYS A 174 7.71 1.73 14.93
N ILE A 175 8.86 1.11 15.18
CA ILE A 175 9.24 -0.17 14.60
C ILE A 175 9.35 -1.21 15.71
N THR A 176 8.72 -2.35 15.49
CA THR A 176 8.92 -3.55 16.29
C THR A 176 9.84 -4.48 15.51
N VAL A 177 11.08 -4.63 15.99
CA VAL A 177 12.04 -5.56 15.39
C VAL A 177 11.80 -6.96 15.95
N ILE A 178 11.70 -7.94 15.06
CA ILE A 178 11.55 -9.36 15.35
C ILE A 178 12.84 -10.06 14.96
N ASP A 179 13.61 -10.49 15.96
CA ASP A 179 14.91 -11.13 15.84
C ASP A 179 14.85 -12.65 16.11
N GLN A 180 13.65 -13.23 16.14
CA GLN A 180 13.40 -14.66 16.33
C GLN A 180 12.59 -15.25 15.16
N ALA A 181 12.73 -16.56 14.93
CA ALA A 181 12.07 -17.29 13.84
C ALA A 181 10.69 -17.88 14.25
N ASP A 182 10.22 -17.60 15.48
CA ASP A 182 8.99 -18.16 16.05
C ASP A 182 7.72 -17.83 15.24
N PHE A 183 7.79 -16.81 14.39
CA PHE A 183 6.68 -16.30 13.59
C PHE A 183 6.70 -16.79 12.13
N ASP A 184 7.60 -17.70 11.78
CA ASP A 184 7.75 -18.19 10.41
C ASP A 184 6.52 -18.95 9.91
N THR A 185 5.83 -19.68 10.79
CA THR A 185 4.62 -20.43 10.44
C THR A 185 3.33 -19.63 10.59
N GLU A 186 3.30 -18.69 11.55
CA GLU A 186 2.10 -17.96 11.95
C GLU A 186 2.42 -16.46 12.05
N LEU A 187 2.53 -15.81 10.89
CA LEU A 187 2.89 -14.39 10.79
C LEU A 187 1.96 -13.48 11.61
N GLU A 188 0.68 -13.84 11.69
CA GLU A 188 -0.34 -13.10 12.43
C GLU A 188 -0.06 -13.02 13.94
N SER A 189 0.68 -13.99 14.51
CA SER A 189 1.05 -13.95 15.93
C SER A 189 2.12 -12.90 16.26
N ALA A 190 2.79 -12.34 15.24
CA ALA A 190 3.69 -11.20 15.40
C ALA A 190 2.94 -9.86 15.54
N ILE A 191 1.66 -9.82 15.17
CA ILE A 191 0.86 -8.59 15.11
C ILE A 191 0.35 -8.22 16.50
N LYS A 192 0.62 -6.97 16.91
CA LYS A 192 0.28 -6.37 18.21
C LYS A 192 -0.72 -5.22 18.08
N ASP A 193 -1.15 -4.90 16.86
CA ASP A 193 -2.09 -3.82 16.59
C ASP A 193 -1.60 -2.47 17.12
N THR A 194 -0.32 -2.14 16.90
CA THR A 194 0.21 -0.81 17.28
C THR A 194 0.00 0.26 16.20
N GLY A 195 -0.34 -0.15 14.97
CA GLY A 195 -0.43 0.73 13.80
C GLY A 195 0.94 1.17 13.24
N GLY A 196 2.04 0.63 13.78
CA GLY A 196 3.40 0.91 13.34
C GLY A 196 3.94 -0.14 12.35
N TRP A 197 5.25 -0.30 12.35
CA TRP A 197 5.97 -1.24 11.48
C TRP A 197 6.43 -2.48 12.24
N ILE A 198 6.43 -3.63 11.59
CA ILE A 198 7.15 -4.83 12.04
C ILE A 198 8.27 -5.11 11.04
N TYR A 199 9.46 -5.42 11.54
CA TYR A 199 10.62 -5.76 10.72
C TYR A 199 11.28 -7.06 11.20
N PHE A 200 11.49 -8.00 10.29
CA PHE A 200 12.13 -9.29 10.58
C PHE A 200 13.63 -9.23 10.28
N SER A 201 14.45 -9.14 11.34
CA SER A 201 15.91 -8.99 11.21
C SER A 201 16.69 -10.30 11.34
N ASN A 202 16.02 -11.39 11.76
CA ASN A 202 16.68 -12.68 11.96
C ASN A 202 17.05 -13.34 10.63
N THR A 203 18.35 -13.55 10.39
CA THR A 203 18.88 -14.18 9.17
C THR A 203 18.46 -15.64 8.96
N SER A 204 17.99 -16.31 10.02
CA SER A 204 17.49 -17.68 9.97
C SER A 204 15.97 -17.77 9.76
N SER A 205 15.25 -16.65 9.81
CA SER A 205 13.81 -16.60 9.56
C SER A 205 13.53 -16.63 8.06
N ILE A 206 12.48 -17.34 7.64
CA ILE A 206 12.01 -17.28 6.25
C ILE A 206 11.49 -15.89 5.87
N ASN A 207 11.12 -15.08 6.88
CA ASN A 207 10.65 -13.71 6.72
C ASN A 207 11.80 -12.69 6.77
N TRP A 208 13.07 -13.11 6.81
CA TRP A 208 14.21 -12.20 6.91
C TRP A 208 14.16 -11.07 5.86
N GLY A 209 14.29 -9.82 6.32
CA GLY A 209 14.20 -8.63 5.47
C GLY A 209 12.77 -8.18 5.17
N THR A 210 11.75 -8.88 5.67
CA THR A 210 10.35 -8.51 5.47
C THR A 210 9.95 -7.38 6.40
N VAL A 211 9.17 -6.45 5.86
CA VAL A 211 8.49 -5.38 6.60
C VAL A 211 7.00 -5.50 6.40
N LEU A 212 6.26 -5.38 7.51
CA LEU A 212 4.80 -5.45 7.58
C LEU A 212 4.24 -4.23 8.32
N ILE A 213 2.93 -4.03 8.17
CA ILE A 213 2.15 -3.09 8.97
C ILE A 213 1.62 -3.85 10.19
N ASP A 214 1.87 -3.32 11.39
CA ASP A 214 1.44 -3.90 12.65
C ASP A 214 -0.04 -3.60 12.93
N CYS A 215 -0.93 -4.23 12.15
CA CYS A 215 -2.36 -4.06 12.27
C CYS A 215 -3.12 -5.27 11.71
N SER A 216 -4.02 -5.84 12.52
CA SER A 216 -4.93 -6.94 12.17
C SER A 216 -6.24 -6.47 11.52
N HIS A 217 -6.52 -5.17 11.60
CA HIS A 217 -7.72 -4.59 11.00
C HIS A 217 -7.70 -4.69 9.48
N LYS A 218 -8.90 -4.61 8.88
CA LYS A 218 -9.10 -4.66 7.44
C LYS A 218 -9.11 -3.27 6.83
N ASP A 219 -8.59 -3.16 5.62
CA ASP A 219 -8.76 -1.98 4.79
C ASP A 219 -10.17 -1.90 4.18
N THR A 220 -10.44 -0.85 3.41
CA THR A 220 -11.73 -0.64 2.73
C THR A 220 -12.11 -1.75 1.74
N LYS A 221 -11.16 -2.63 1.37
CA LYS A 221 -11.36 -3.79 0.51
C LYS A 221 -11.46 -5.11 1.28
N GLY A 222 -11.41 -5.08 2.60
CA GLY A 222 -11.51 -6.27 3.45
C GLY A 222 -10.20 -7.05 3.64
N THR A 223 -9.06 -6.49 3.22
CA THR A 223 -7.73 -7.13 3.37
C THR A 223 -7.08 -6.69 4.67
N GLU A 224 -6.60 -7.64 5.49
CA GLU A 224 -5.87 -7.32 6.71
C GLU A 224 -4.57 -6.57 6.41
N TRP A 225 -4.27 -5.52 7.19
CA TRP A 225 -3.13 -4.64 6.93
C TRP A 225 -1.78 -5.33 6.90
N TYR A 226 -1.55 -6.32 7.78
CA TYR A 226 -0.31 -7.08 7.83
C TYR A 226 -0.08 -7.99 6.59
N LYS A 227 -1.07 -8.18 5.72
CA LYS A 227 -0.95 -8.99 4.49
C LYS A 227 -0.46 -8.20 3.29
N TYR A 228 -0.37 -6.87 3.39
CA TYR A 228 0.23 -6.02 2.37
C TYR A 228 1.73 -6.13 2.40
#